data_AF-A0A629CU27-F1
#
_entry.id   AF-A0A629CU27-F1
#
_cell.length_a   1.000
_cell.length_b   1.000
_cell.length_c   1.000
_cell.angle_alpha   90.00
_cell.angle_beta   90.00
_cell.angle_gamma   90.00
#
_symmetry.space_group_name_H-M   'P 1'
#
loop_
_entity.id
_entity.type
_entity.pdbx_description
1 polymer ?
#
loop_
_entity_poly.entity_id
_entity_poly.type
_entity_poly.pdbx_seq_one_letter_code
_entity_poly.pdbx_strand_id
1 'polypeptide(L)' 'EMGGASLETVLKTTCFLKNMDDFNAFNEVYETFFGKINGPARSCIQVEKIPKDALVEIEAIAFENK' A
#
# COMPACT_ATOMS: atom_id res chain seq x y z
N GLU A 1 15.20 -0.40 5.32
CA GLU A 1 15.22 1.04 5.66
C GLU A 1 15.60 1.23 7.12
N MET A 2 15.68 2.48 7.62
CA MET A 2 16.34 2.85 8.89
C MET A 2 15.95 2.02 10.13
N GLY A 3 14.78 1.37 10.12
CA GLY A 3 14.31 0.46 11.17
C GLY A 3 14.51 -1.05 10.89
N GLY A 4 15.40 -1.42 9.96
CA GLY A 4 15.77 -2.82 9.69
C GLY A 4 14.79 -3.64 8.83
N ALA A 5 13.59 -3.13 8.55
CA ALA A 5 12.61 -3.74 7.64
C ALA A 5 12.85 -3.38 6.16
N SER A 6 12.28 -4.15 5.23
CA SER A 6 12.24 -3.88 3.78
C SER A 6 10.83 -4.08 3.21
N LEU A 7 10.60 -3.71 1.94
CA LEU A 7 9.34 -3.98 1.25
C LEU A 7 8.97 -5.47 1.25
N GLU A 8 9.97 -6.36 1.22
CA GLU A 8 9.78 -7.81 1.27
C GLU A 8 9.26 -8.32 2.61
N THR A 9 9.43 -7.53 3.67
CA THR A 9 8.99 -7.86 5.04
C THR A 9 7.62 -7.25 5.40
N VAL A 10 6.95 -6.60 4.45
CA VAL A 10 5.61 -6.05 4.67
C VAL A 10 4.60 -7.19 4.78
N LEU A 11 3.83 -7.20 5.86
CA LEU A 11 2.82 -8.21 6.17
C LEU A 11 1.42 -7.76 5.75
N LYS A 12 1.10 -6.47 5.96
CA LYS A 12 -0.22 -5.89 5.71
C LYS A 12 -0.09 -4.46 5.21
N THR A 13 -0.89 -4.10 4.21
CA THR A 13 -1.10 -2.72 3.79
C THR A 13 -2.57 -2.32 3.89
N THR A 14 -2.84 -1.07 4.27
CA THR A 14 -4.17 -0.46 4.11
C THR A 14 -4.01 0.71 3.16
N CYS A 15 -4.71 0.64 2.04
CA CYS A 15 -4.64 1.61 0.95
C CYS A 15 -5.92 2.45 0.96
N PHE A 16 -5.76 3.76 1.05
CA PHE A 16 -6.84 4.74 1.01
C PHE A 16 -6.78 5.46 -0.33
N LEU A 17 -7.84 5.35 -1.13
CA LEU A 17 -7.97 6.05 -2.41
C LEU A 17 -8.97 7.20 -2.29
N LYS A 18 -8.69 8.31 -2.96
CA LYS A 18 -9.65 9.43 -3.07
C LYS A 18 -10.81 9.09 -4.00
N ASN A 19 -10.55 8.33 -5.07
CA ASN A 19 -11.56 7.81 -5.99
C ASN A 19 -11.30 6.33 -6.30
N MET A 20 -12.34 5.48 -6.23
CA MET A 20 -12.26 4.06 -6.57
C MET A 20 -12.09 3.81 -8.07
N ASP A 21 -12.41 4.78 -8.93
CA ASP A 21 -12.14 4.67 -10.37
C ASP A 21 -10.64 4.51 -10.68
N ASP A 22 -9.77 5.00 -9.79
CA ASP A 22 -8.31 4.91 -9.91
C ASP A 22 -7.77 3.53 -9.50
N PHE A 23 -8.62 2.60 -9.06
CA PHE A 23 -8.20 1.31 -8.50
C PHE A 23 -7.31 0.48 -9.43
N ASN A 24 -7.62 0.47 -10.74
CA ASN A 24 -6.81 -0.29 -11.71
C ASN A 24 -5.43 0.34 -11.90
N ALA A 25 -5.36 1.66 -12.08
CA ALA A 25 -4.10 2.39 -12.20
C ALA A 25 -3.24 2.27 -10.93
N PHE A 26 -3.88 2.34 -9.76
CA PHE A 26 -3.23 2.09 -8.48
C PHE A 26 -2.64 0.67 -8.40
N ASN A 27 -3.41 -0.35 -8.79
CA ASN A 27 -2.94 -1.74 -8.74
C ASN A 27 -1.75 -1.98 -9.66
N GLU A 28 -1.75 -1.43 -10.88
CA GLU A 28 -0.62 -1.56 -11.81
C GLU A 28 0.69 -1.10 -11.17
N VAL A 29 0.65 0.03 -10.45
CA VAL A 29 1.82 0.56 -9.74
C VAL A 29 2.12 -0.27 -8.49
N TYR A 30 1.12 -0.59 -7.67
CA TYR A 30 1.26 -1.37 -6.43
C TYR A 30 1.93 -2.73 -6.68
N GLU A 31 1.55 -3.41 -7.76
CA GLU A 31 2.11 -4.71 -8.15
C GLU A 31 3.58 -4.63 -8.56
N THR A 32 4.08 -3.46 -8.98
CA THR A 32 5.52 -3.28 -9.25
C THR A 32 6.38 -3.34 -7.98
N PHE A 33 5.79 -3.04 -6.82
CA PHE A 33 6.47 -3.09 -5.52
C PHE A 33 6.30 -4.44 -4.81
N PHE A 34 5.10 -5.02 -4.84
CA PHE A 34 4.76 -6.21 -4.05
C PHE A 34 4.55 -7.48 -4.86
N GLY A 35 4.54 -7.39 -6.20
CA GLY A 35 4.22 -8.51 -7.08
C GLY A 35 2.74 -8.90 -7.07
N LYS A 36 2.35 -9.75 -8.02
CA LYS A 36 0.95 -10.18 -8.20
C LYS A 36 0.51 -11.31 -7.26
N ILE A 37 1.43 -12.23 -6.94
CA ILE A 37 1.10 -13.50 -6.25
C ILE A 37 1.52 -13.47 -4.79
N ASN A 38 2.65 -12.84 -4.46
CA ASN A 38 3.26 -12.87 -3.13
C ASN A 38 3.14 -11.51 -2.39
N GLY A 39 2.13 -10.71 -2.75
CA GLY A 39 1.90 -9.43 -2.10
C GLY A 39 1.40 -9.60 -0.65
N PRO A 40 1.53 -8.55 0.18
CA PRO A 40 1.05 -8.58 1.55
C PRO A 40 -0.48 -8.67 1.59
N ALA A 41 -1.03 -9.04 2.76
CA ALA A 41 -2.45 -8.87 3.00
C ALA A 41 -2.83 -7.40 2.75
N ARG A 42 -4.01 -7.15 2.15
CA ARG A 42 -4.38 -5.80 1.72
C ARG A 42 -5.85 -5.50 1.98
N SER A 43 -6.10 -4.27 2.42
CA SER A 43 -7.42 -3.63 2.39
C SER A 43 -7.32 -2.39 1.53
N CYS A 44 -8.22 -2.20 0.57
CA CYS A 44 -8.25 -1.00 -0.27
C CYS A 44 -9.65 -0.39 -0.19
N ILE A 45 -9.73 0.87 0.23
CA ILE A 45 -11.00 1.57 0.48
C ILE A 45 -10.96 2.98 -0.08
N GLN A 46 -12.14 3.50 -0.44
CA GLN A 46 -12.29 4.91 -0.79
C GLN A 46 -12.53 5.75 0.47
N VAL A 47 -11.91 6.92 0.55
CA VAL A 47 -12.11 7.90 1.61
C VAL A 47 -12.42 9.29 1.05
N GLU A 48 -13.16 10.10 1.80
CA GLU A 48 -13.59 11.44 1.35
C GLU A 48 -12.42 12.42 1.23
N LYS A 49 -11.50 12.41 2.19
CA LYS A 49 -10.32 13.29 2.22
C LYS A 49 -9.08 12.56 2.67
N ILE A 50 -7.97 12.88 2.01
CA ILE A 50 -6.62 12.46 2.34
C ILE A 50 -5.82 13.74 2.67
N PRO A 51 -4.95 13.75 3.70
CA PRO A 51 -4.08 14.88 4.00
C PRO A 51 -3.39 15.45 2.75
N LYS A 52 -3.30 16.79 2.68
CA LYS A 52 -2.75 17.53 1.53
C LYS A 52 -3.48 17.30 0.20
N ASP A 53 -4.75 16.87 0.25
CA ASP A 53 -5.58 16.58 -0.92
C ASP A 53 -4.97 15.52 -1.87
N ALA A 54 -4.14 14.63 -1.34
CA ALA A 54 -3.50 13.57 -2.12
C ALA A 54 -4.53 12.59 -2.73
N LEU A 55 -4.08 11.84 -3.74
CA LEU A 55 -4.91 10.85 -4.45
C LEU A 55 -4.92 9.49 -3.75
N VAL A 56 -3.83 9.15 -3.06
CA VAL A 56 -3.63 7.88 -2.38
C VAL A 56 -2.81 8.06 -1.11
N GLU A 57 -3.13 7.28 -0.09
CA GLU A 57 -2.32 7.08 1.11
C GLU A 57 -2.23 5.57 1.41
N ILE A 58 -1.06 5.11 1.87
CA ILE A 58 -0.82 3.70 2.20
C ILE A 58 -0.14 3.64 3.56
N GLU A 59 -0.73 2.92 4.51
CA GLU A 59 -0.05 2.46 5.71
C GLU A 59 0.41 1.00 5.53
N ALA A 60 1.49 0.62 6.23
CA ALA A 60 2.04 -0.72 6.17
C ALA A 60 2.48 -1.20 7.56
N ILE A 61 2.29 -2.50 7.81
CA ILE A 61 2.86 -3.23 8.94
C ILE A 61 3.93 -4.16 8.37
N ALA A 62 5.15 -4.06 8.88
CA ALA A 62 6.29 -4.89 8.48
C ALA A 62 7.02 -5.44 9.71
N PHE A 63 7.77 -6.52 9.53
CA PHE A 63 8.64 -7.05 10.58
C PHE A 63 10.12 -6.75 10.27
N GLU A 64 10.93 -6.63 11.30
CA GLU A 64 12.38 -6.53 11.16
C GLU A 64 12.96 -7.96 11.09
N ASN A 65 13.79 -8.23 10.08
CA ASN A 65 14.59 -9.46 10.04
C ASN A 65 15.70 -9.34 11.09
N LYS A 66 15.55 -10.04 12.21
CA LYS A 66 16.59 -10.17 13.25
C LYS A 66 17.35 -11.47 13.12
#